data_AF-A0A7X9GGC3-F1
#
_entry.id   AF-A0A7X9GGC3-F1
#
_cell.length_a   1.000
_cell.length_b   1.000
_cell.length_c   1.000
_cell.angle_alpha   90.00
_cell.angle_beta   90.00
_cell.angle_gamma   90.00
#
_symmetry.space_group_name_H-M   'P 1'
#
loop_
_entity.id
_entity.type
_entity.pdbx_description
1 polymer ?
#
loop_
_entity_poly.entity_id
_entity_poly.type
_entity_poly.pdbx_seq_one_letter_code
_entity_poly.pdbx_strand_id
1 'polypeptide(L)'
;ELAGDHRVLQQRFDADRTALFRSDPRTLWQEMLRDVRDAEDDEPYTGTAALLSRGYGDGPHRGIAFVTVCRCLGIPARLNPETRSPQYFDGARFVDVQARESDRLVACTLTAPGRDDTPRYGVDWTISRLQRTPYGMDFSTIDLGDVPWTDGAAHIRLEPGTYRVITTTRLPNGSQLAASQTLRVADEDRTIALDWRRPAQSDLLAHLPLEDLPLIADDGADTPLSEVLHGRRGVVFILDAHGSEPSIHVLDELRESLAERPDSDTGTEPVIALCPHDAPVSAPITAMLARLPRRFRLWRCSEPTAARLARITFVDPDKSPVIVVIRPGQAQDDPLTGIYACSGYNVGSVELALRLNRV
;
A
#
# COMPACT_ATOMS: atom_id res chain seq x y z
N GLU A 1 -29.45 -2.16 35.00
CA GLU A 1 -28.89 -2.72 36.25
C GLU A 1 -27.69 -1.93 36.82
N LEU A 2 -27.61 -0.61 36.64
CA LEU A 2 -26.44 0.18 37.10
C LEU A 2 -26.47 0.58 38.59
N ALA A 3 -27.58 0.37 39.30
CA ALA A 3 -27.74 0.80 40.70
C ALA A 3 -27.43 -0.29 41.74
N GLY A 4 -27.30 -1.56 41.33
CA GLY A 4 -27.09 -2.70 42.23
C GLY A 4 -25.65 -2.88 42.71
N ASP A 5 -24.66 -2.52 41.88
CA ASP A 5 -23.25 -2.83 42.15
C ASP A 5 -22.52 -1.82 43.05
N HIS A 6 -22.92 -0.54 43.06
CA HIS A 6 -22.13 0.51 43.71
C HIS A 6 -22.01 0.33 45.22
N ARG A 7 -23.11 -0.02 45.89
CA ARG A 7 -23.13 -0.23 47.35
C ARG A 7 -22.40 -1.51 47.76
N VAL A 8 -22.49 -2.55 46.94
CA VAL A 8 -21.78 -3.83 47.16
C VAL A 8 -20.27 -3.64 46.99
N LEU A 9 -19.84 -2.90 45.96
CA LEU A 9 -18.43 -2.60 45.71
C LEU A 9 -17.82 -1.70 46.80
N GLN A 10 -18.58 -0.73 47.32
CA GLN A 10 -18.15 0.10 48.44
C GLN A 10 -18.00 -0.68 49.75
N GLN A 11 -18.83 -1.70 49.97
CA GLN A 11 -18.78 -2.55 51.18
C GLN A 11 -17.73 -3.67 51.09
N ARG A 12 -17.17 -3.90 49.91
CA ARG A 12 -16.15 -4.94 49.67
C ARG A 12 -14.78 -4.60 50.27
N PHE A 13 -14.49 -3.32 50.42
CA PHE A 13 -13.21 -2.83 50.94
C PHE A 13 -13.44 -2.12 52.27
N ASP A 14 -12.58 -2.38 53.25
CA ASP A 14 -12.59 -1.66 54.51
C ASP A 14 -12.08 -0.21 54.33
N ALA A 15 -12.15 0.57 55.42
CA ALA A 15 -11.76 1.97 55.41
C ALA A 15 -10.26 2.16 55.10
N ASP A 16 -9.41 1.27 55.61
CA ASP A 16 -7.96 1.37 55.45
C ASP A 16 -7.54 1.08 54.01
N ARG A 17 -8.11 0.06 53.37
CA ARG A 17 -7.90 -0.23 51.94
C ARG A 17 -8.48 0.85 51.06
N THR A 18 -9.66 1.37 51.39
CA THR A 18 -10.26 2.50 50.66
C THR A 18 -9.35 3.73 50.71
N ALA A 19 -8.76 4.04 51.87
CA ALA A 19 -7.79 5.12 52.00
C ALA A 19 -6.50 4.84 51.19
N LEU A 20 -5.99 3.60 51.23
CA LEU A 20 -4.83 3.19 50.43
C LEU A 20 -5.09 3.39 48.92
N PHE A 21 -6.20 2.90 48.40
CA PHE A 21 -6.53 3.01 46.97
C PHE A 21 -6.76 4.46 46.54
N ARG A 22 -7.28 5.32 47.42
CA ARG A 22 -7.39 6.76 47.15
C ARG A 22 -6.02 7.44 47.10
N SER A 23 -5.08 7.01 47.94
CA SER A 23 -3.72 7.56 47.97
C SER A 23 -2.86 7.06 46.80
N ASP A 24 -3.05 5.81 46.36
CA ASP A 24 -2.37 5.23 45.21
C ASP A 24 -3.31 4.25 44.47
N PRO A 25 -4.04 4.72 43.44
CA PRO A 25 -4.93 3.88 42.64
C PRO A 25 -4.23 2.73 41.92
N ARG A 26 -2.89 2.72 41.80
CA ARG A 26 -2.16 1.59 41.19
C ARG A 26 -2.17 0.37 42.09
N THR A 27 -2.22 0.54 43.41
CA THR A 27 -2.34 -0.57 44.35
C THR A 27 -3.66 -1.33 44.15
N LEU A 28 -4.74 -0.62 43.81
CA LEU A 28 -6.02 -1.23 43.45
C LEU A 28 -5.89 -2.10 42.20
N TRP A 29 -5.21 -1.62 41.16
CA TRP A 29 -4.98 -2.41 39.93
C TRP A 29 -4.16 -3.67 40.19
N GLN A 30 -3.08 -3.55 40.97
CA GLN A 30 -2.23 -4.67 41.33
C GLN A 30 -2.97 -5.71 42.19
N GLU A 31 -3.85 -5.25 43.08
CA GLU A 31 -4.61 -6.13 43.96
C GLU A 31 -5.79 -6.80 43.23
N MET A 32 -6.55 -6.03 42.43
CA MET A 32 -7.70 -6.54 41.68
C MET A 32 -7.31 -7.60 40.65
N LEU A 33 -6.10 -7.51 40.09
CA LEU A 33 -5.66 -8.38 39.01
C LEU A 33 -4.67 -9.46 39.43
N ARG A 34 -4.36 -9.56 40.73
CA ARG A 34 -3.38 -10.53 41.25
C ARG A 34 -3.76 -11.97 40.94
N ASP A 35 -5.06 -12.29 41.01
CA ASP A 35 -5.58 -13.65 40.89
C ASP A 35 -6.60 -13.81 39.74
N VAL A 36 -6.62 -12.86 38.79
CA VAL A 36 -7.54 -12.89 37.64
C VAL A 36 -6.92 -13.68 36.48
N ARG A 37 -7.60 -14.73 36.05
CA ARG A 37 -7.25 -15.55 34.89
C ARG A 37 -7.91 -15.01 33.63
N ASP A 38 -7.29 -15.28 32.49
CA ASP A 38 -7.94 -15.04 31.19
C ASP A 38 -9.12 -16.02 31.06
N ALA A 39 -10.26 -15.54 30.57
CA ALA A 39 -11.41 -16.39 30.28
C ALA A 39 -11.10 -17.23 29.02
N GLU A 40 -11.47 -18.51 29.03
CA GLU A 40 -11.43 -19.33 27.81
C GLU A 40 -12.55 -18.89 26.84
N ASP A 41 -12.35 -19.09 25.53
CA ASP A 41 -13.15 -18.51 24.42
C ASP A 41 -14.68 -18.74 24.50
N ASP A 42 -15.15 -19.69 25.33
CA ASP A 42 -16.56 -20.09 25.47
C ASP A 42 -17.24 -19.61 26.77
N GLU A 43 -16.58 -18.84 27.64
CA GLU A 43 -17.23 -18.34 28.88
C GLU A 43 -18.08 -17.07 28.66
N PRO A 44 -19.32 -17.01 29.20
CA PRO A 44 -20.20 -15.86 29.00
C PRO A 44 -19.64 -14.58 29.64
N TYR A 45 -19.70 -13.48 28.87
CA TYR A 45 -19.31 -12.13 29.26
C TYR A 45 -19.68 -11.78 30.71
N THR A 46 -18.69 -11.45 31.54
CA THR A 46 -18.87 -11.15 32.96
C THR A 46 -18.71 -9.65 33.24
N GLY A 47 -19.69 -9.06 33.94
CA GLY A 47 -19.60 -7.67 34.43
C GLY A 47 -18.57 -7.51 35.57
N THR A 48 -18.30 -6.26 35.98
CA THR A 48 -17.30 -5.93 37.03
C THR A 48 -17.48 -6.74 38.32
N ALA A 49 -18.71 -6.97 38.78
CA ALA A 49 -18.99 -7.77 39.95
C ALA A 49 -18.61 -9.25 39.79
N ALA A 50 -18.78 -9.81 38.60
CA ALA A 50 -18.45 -11.20 38.28
C ALA A 50 -16.94 -11.39 38.09
N LEU A 51 -16.23 -10.44 37.47
CA LEU A 51 -14.77 -10.42 37.41
C LEU A 51 -14.17 -10.42 38.83
N LEU A 52 -14.67 -9.56 39.71
CA LEU A 52 -14.21 -9.46 41.10
C LEU A 52 -14.56 -10.69 41.94
N SER A 53 -15.67 -11.37 41.65
CA SER A 53 -16.14 -12.50 42.48
C SER A 53 -15.66 -13.86 42.00
N ARG A 54 -15.39 -14.02 40.69
CA ARG A 54 -15.01 -15.29 40.07
C ARG A 54 -13.55 -15.35 39.62
N GLY A 55 -12.87 -14.21 39.48
CA GLY A 55 -11.46 -14.17 39.09
C GLY A 55 -11.22 -14.47 37.61
N TYR A 56 -12.19 -14.18 36.73
CA TYR A 56 -12.07 -14.34 35.27
C TYR A 56 -12.34 -13.01 34.56
N GLY A 57 -11.54 -12.69 33.55
CA GLY A 57 -11.80 -11.54 32.67
C GLY A 57 -10.63 -11.19 31.76
N ASP A 58 -10.93 -10.76 30.54
CA ASP A 58 -9.96 -10.31 29.53
C ASP A 58 -9.41 -8.89 29.81
N GLY A 59 -8.46 -8.44 28.98
CA GLY A 59 -7.85 -7.11 29.09
C GLY A 59 -8.85 -5.94 29.15
N PRO A 60 -9.76 -5.81 28.16
CA PRO A 60 -10.81 -4.78 28.17
C PRO A 60 -11.69 -4.78 29.43
N HIS A 61 -12.12 -5.95 29.91
CA HIS A 61 -12.99 -6.05 31.10
C HIS A 61 -12.25 -5.68 32.38
N ARG A 62 -10.94 -6.00 32.49
CA ARG A 62 -10.10 -5.54 33.59
C ARG A 62 -10.01 -4.02 33.65
N GLY A 63 -9.88 -3.36 32.49
CA GLY A 63 -9.88 -1.90 32.39
C GLY A 63 -11.20 -1.28 32.84
N ILE A 64 -12.33 -1.82 32.38
CA ILE A 64 -13.68 -1.39 32.79
C ILE A 64 -13.88 -1.59 34.30
N ALA A 65 -13.50 -2.76 34.83
CA ALA A 65 -13.62 -3.07 36.25
C ALA A 65 -12.83 -2.09 37.12
N PHE A 66 -11.58 -1.81 36.74
CA PHE A 66 -10.75 -0.83 37.44
C PHE A 66 -11.40 0.55 37.49
N VAL A 67 -11.88 1.06 36.35
CA VAL A 67 -12.53 2.38 36.27
C VAL A 67 -13.81 2.41 37.10
N THR A 68 -14.61 1.36 37.05
CA THR A 68 -15.85 1.24 37.83
C THR A 68 -15.57 1.25 39.33
N VAL A 69 -14.59 0.48 39.80
CA VAL A 69 -14.23 0.44 41.24
C VAL A 69 -13.63 1.77 41.68
N CYS A 70 -12.74 2.37 40.90
CA CYS A 70 -12.20 3.70 41.18
C CYS A 70 -13.32 4.72 41.42
N ARG A 71 -14.31 4.78 40.51
CA ARG A 71 -15.45 5.70 40.62
C ARG A 71 -16.30 5.41 41.86
N CYS A 72 -16.50 4.14 42.21
CA CYS A 72 -17.21 3.75 43.44
C CYS A 72 -16.50 4.23 44.71
N LEU A 73 -15.16 4.25 44.69
CA LEU A 73 -14.32 4.73 45.79
C LEU A 73 -14.14 6.26 45.76
N GLY A 74 -14.71 6.97 44.80
CA GLY A 74 -14.59 8.43 44.66
C GLY A 74 -13.29 8.89 43.99
N ILE A 75 -12.60 8.01 43.28
CA ILE A 75 -11.40 8.32 42.48
C ILE A 75 -11.85 8.63 41.05
N PRO A 76 -11.58 9.83 40.51
CA PRO A 76 -11.91 10.13 39.12
C PRO A 76 -11.09 9.22 38.19
N ALA A 77 -11.78 8.43 37.37
CA ALA A 77 -11.16 7.47 36.46
C ALA A 77 -11.93 7.41 35.13
N ARG A 78 -11.26 6.99 34.06
CA ARG A 78 -11.85 6.83 32.71
C ARG A 78 -11.10 5.79 31.89
N LEU A 79 -11.67 5.36 30.77
CA LEU A 79 -10.90 4.74 29.70
C LEU A 79 -10.36 5.84 28.79
N ASN A 80 -9.12 5.71 28.33
CA ASN A 80 -8.56 6.58 27.30
C ASN A 80 -9.44 6.48 26.02
N PRO A 81 -9.91 7.60 25.44
CA PRO A 81 -10.77 7.58 24.26
C PRO A 81 -10.14 6.88 23.03
N GLU A 82 -8.82 6.93 22.90
CA GLU A 82 -8.08 6.40 21.75
C GLU A 82 -7.58 4.98 22.03
N THR A 83 -6.82 4.80 23.10
CA THR A 83 -6.14 3.52 23.40
C THR A 83 -7.02 2.55 24.20
N ARG A 84 -8.13 3.04 24.77
CA ARG A 84 -8.99 2.31 25.73
C ARG A 84 -8.26 1.83 26.98
N SER A 85 -7.07 2.37 27.27
CA SER A 85 -6.32 2.06 28.49
C SER A 85 -7.04 2.62 29.73
N PRO A 86 -7.03 1.92 30.87
CA PRO A 86 -7.61 2.42 32.13
C PRO A 86 -6.76 3.54 32.73
N GLN A 87 -7.41 4.68 32.99
CA GLN A 87 -6.81 5.90 33.55
C GLN A 87 -7.43 6.31 34.87
N TYR A 88 -6.63 6.90 35.76
CA TYR A 88 -7.08 7.61 36.96
C TYR A 88 -6.54 9.04 36.98
N PHE A 89 -7.21 9.94 37.69
CA PHE A 89 -6.77 11.33 37.87
C PHE A 89 -5.80 11.42 39.05
N ASP A 90 -4.57 11.86 38.80
CA ASP A 90 -3.51 11.98 39.80
C ASP A 90 -3.56 13.29 40.61
N GLY A 91 -4.54 14.15 40.35
CA GLY A 91 -4.66 15.49 40.91
C GLY A 91 -4.37 16.60 39.90
N ALA A 92 -3.70 16.29 38.79
CA ALA A 92 -3.42 17.23 37.71
C ALA A 92 -3.93 16.74 36.34
N ARG A 93 -3.78 15.45 36.03
CA ARG A 93 -4.13 14.87 34.74
C ARG A 93 -4.61 13.42 34.87
N PHE A 94 -5.22 12.90 33.81
CA PHE A 94 -5.50 11.47 33.71
C PHE A 94 -4.23 10.73 33.27
N VAL A 95 -3.80 9.75 34.07
CA VAL A 95 -2.63 8.90 33.81
C VAL A 95 -3.04 7.45 33.68
N ASP A 96 -2.39 6.70 32.77
CA ASP A 96 -2.63 5.27 32.62
C ASP A 96 -2.19 4.53 33.88
N VAL A 97 -3.04 3.65 34.41
CA VAL A 97 -2.71 2.89 35.63
C VAL A 97 -1.54 1.92 35.43
N GLN A 98 -1.31 1.55 34.18
CA GLN A 98 -0.20 0.69 33.76
C GLN A 98 1.03 1.49 33.31
N ALA A 99 0.98 2.83 33.32
CA ALA A 99 2.15 3.65 33.04
C ALA A 99 3.24 3.36 34.07
N ARG A 100 4.39 2.86 33.61
CA ARG A 100 5.58 2.70 34.44
C ARG A 100 6.18 4.09 34.72
N GLU A 101 6.86 4.24 35.85
CA GLU A 101 7.50 5.50 36.29
C GLU A 101 8.52 6.10 35.30
N SER A 102 8.86 5.42 34.19
CA SER A 102 9.56 6.02 33.06
C SER A 102 8.62 6.85 32.18
N ASP A 103 7.93 7.82 32.78
CA ASP A 103 7.03 8.79 32.12
C ASP A 103 7.83 9.93 31.44
N ARG A 104 9.12 9.70 31.19
CA ARG A 104 9.97 10.68 30.50
C ARG A 104 9.74 10.56 29.02
N LEU A 105 8.90 11.44 28.50
CA LEU A 105 8.85 11.70 27.08
C LEU A 105 10.16 12.35 26.63
N VAL A 106 10.78 11.77 25.63
CA VAL A 106 12.06 12.17 25.04
C VAL A 106 11.79 13.05 23.83
N ALA A 107 12.52 14.16 23.67
CA ALA A 107 12.33 15.01 22.51
C ALA A 107 12.91 14.32 21.27
N CYS A 108 12.08 14.17 20.24
CA CYS A 108 12.49 13.59 18.97
C CYS A 108 12.25 14.60 17.85
N THR A 109 13.25 14.75 16.99
CA THR A 109 13.16 15.57 15.79
C THR A 109 13.10 14.67 14.57
N LEU A 110 11.99 14.69 13.86
CA LEU A 110 11.82 13.99 12.58
C LEU A 110 12.32 14.89 11.46
N THR A 111 13.14 14.33 10.57
CA THR A 111 13.67 15.07 9.40
C THR A 111 13.39 14.28 8.13
N ALA A 112 13.15 14.97 7.01
CA ALA A 112 12.90 14.37 5.71
C ALA A 112 14.04 14.66 4.70
N PRO A 113 15.23 14.07 4.88
CA PRO A 113 16.38 14.34 4.02
C PRO A 113 16.10 14.00 2.56
N GLY A 114 16.46 14.91 1.65
CA GLY A 114 16.33 14.71 0.21
C GLY A 114 14.91 14.88 -0.34
N ARG A 115 13.99 15.45 0.45
CA ARG A 115 12.70 15.94 -0.02
C ARG A 115 12.69 17.47 -0.01
N ASP A 116 12.07 18.04 -1.04
CA ASP A 116 11.85 19.49 -1.15
C ASP A 116 10.44 19.89 -0.67
N ASP A 117 9.55 18.90 -0.47
CA ASP A 117 8.17 19.08 -0.03
C ASP A 117 7.95 18.62 1.41
N THR A 118 6.88 19.11 2.03
CA THR A 118 6.47 18.69 3.38
C THR A 118 5.73 17.36 3.32
N PRO A 119 6.24 16.29 3.94
CA PRO A 119 5.63 14.97 3.86
C PRO A 119 4.38 14.88 4.75
N ARG A 120 3.28 14.37 4.21
CA ARG A 120 1.98 14.29 4.89
C ARG A 120 1.88 13.03 5.76
N TYR A 121 1.47 13.21 7.01
CA TYR A 121 1.23 12.11 7.93
C TYR A 121 0.08 11.22 7.44
N GLY A 122 0.23 9.89 7.57
CA GLY A 122 -0.77 8.91 7.14
C GLY A 122 -0.82 8.66 5.62
N VAL A 123 -0.13 9.47 4.82
CA VAL A 123 0.00 9.29 3.36
C VAL A 123 1.43 8.98 2.99
N ASP A 124 2.35 9.91 3.30
CA ASP A 124 3.75 9.82 2.87
C ASP A 124 4.62 9.14 3.94
N TRP A 125 4.21 9.18 5.21
CA TRP A 125 4.87 8.48 6.32
C TRP A 125 3.95 8.23 7.52
N THR A 126 4.29 7.22 8.33
CA THR A 126 3.70 6.92 9.65
C THR A 126 4.76 6.46 10.64
N ILE A 127 4.47 6.55 11.94
CA ILE A 127 5.28 5.96 13.00
C ILE A 127 4.41 5.18 13.97
N SER A 128 4.90 4.01 14.39
CA SER A 128 4.19 3.10 15.27
C SER A 128 5.12 2.61 16.38
N ARG A 129 4.57 2.36 17.58
CA ARG A 129 5.31 1.81 18.73
C ARG A 129 5.03 0.32 18.88
N LEU A 130 6.08 -0.47 19.11
CA LEU A 130 5.93 -1.87 19.51
C LEU A 130 5.38 -1.94 20.93
N GLN A 131 4.19 -2.52 21.08
CA GLN A 131 3.53 -2.69 22.36
C GLN A 131 2.67 -3.96 22.38
N ARG A 132 2.20 -4.33 23.57
CA ARG A 132 1.27 -5.46 23.71
C ARG A 132 -0.13 -5.02 23.31
N THR A 133 -0.70 -5.70 22.33
CA THR A 133 -2.08 -5.57 21.86
C THR A 133 -2.90 -6.80 22.28
N PRO A 134 -4.23 -6.80 22.11
CA PRO A 134 -5.05 -7.99 22.33
C PRO A 134 -4.63 -9.22 21.50
N TYR A 135 -3.92 -9.02 20.39
CA TYR A 135 -3.47 -10.07 19.47
C TYR A 135 -2.00 -10.46 19.65
N GLY A 136 -1.32 -9.94 20.69
CA GLY A 136 0.09 -10.19 20.96
C GLY A 136 0.96 -8.94 20.86
N MET A 137 2.27 -9.09 20.70
CA MET A 137 3.17 -7.95 20.51
C MET A 137 3.08 -7.44 19.07
N ASP A 138 2.68 -6.19 18.89
CA ASP A 138 2.55 -5.58 17.56
C ASP A 138 2.85 -4.07 17.59
N PHE A 139 3.00 -3.47 16.40
CA PHE A 139 3.22 -2.04 16.22
C PHE A 139 1.90 -1.30 16.13
N SER A 140 1.60 -0.46 17.11
CA SER A 140 0.43 0.43 17.07
C SER A 140 0.83 1.82 16.59
N THR A 141 0.17 2.30 15.55
CA THR A 141 0.38 3.64 14.98
C THR A 141 0.04 4.73 16.00
N ILE A 142 0.92 5.72 16.07
CA ILE A 142 0.73 6.92 16.91
C ILE A 142 0.08 7.99 16.06
N ASP A 143 -0.92 8.70 16.53
CA ASP A 143 -1.46 9.81 15.74
C ASP A 143 -0.57 11.04 15.87
N LEU A 144 -0.04 11.53 14.74
CA LEU A 144 0.76 12.74 14.62
C LEU A 144 0.22 13.67 13.53
N GLY A 145 -1.05 13.51 13.13
CA GLY A 145 -1.66 14.25 12.02
C GLY A 145 -1.64 15.78 12.22
N ASP A 146 -1.74 16.24 13.46
CA ASP A 146 -1.74 17.66 13.82
C ASP A 146 -0.34 18.23 14.10
N VAL A 147 0.72 17.43 14.00
CA VAL A 147 2.09 17.90 14.24
C VAL A 147 2.59 18.65 13.00
N PRO A 148 2.90 19.96 13.12
CA PRO A 148 3.39 20.73 11.99
C PRO A 148 4.84 20.36 11.66
N TRP A 149 5.16 20.47 10.37
CA TRP A 149 6.54 20.54 9.90
C TRP A 149 6.94 22.01 9.79
N THR A 150 8.01 22.39 10.50
CA THR A 150 8.58 23.74 10.48
C THR A 150 10.07 23.63 10.15
N ASP A 151 10.53 24.44 9.20
CA ASP A 151 11.93 24.47 8.75
C ASP A 151 12.48 23.08 8.34
N GLY A 152 11.65 22.25 7.71
CA GLY A 152 12.04 20.92 7.21
C GLY A 152 12.09 19.81 8.28
N ALA A 153 11.58 20.08 9.48
CA ALA A 153 11.52 19.09 10.56
C ALA A 153 10.17 19.12 11.31
N ALA A 154 9.81 17.98 11.93
CA ALA A 154 8.71 17.89 12.87
C ALA A 154 9.24 17.54 14.27
N HIS A 155 8.82 18.29 15.28
CA HIS A 155 9.26 18.08 16.66
C HIS A 155 8.16 17.36 17.45
N ILE A 156 8.49 16.17 17.96
CA ILE A 156 7.57 15.31 18.70
C ILE A 156 8.19 14.87 20.01
N ARG A 157 7.36 14.26 20.87
CA ARG A 157 7.79 13.69 22.13
C ARG A 157 7.37 12.23 22.18
N LEU A 158 8.33 11.32 22.37
CA LEU A 158 8.10 9.87 22.35
C LEU A 158 8.57 9.25 23.68
N GLU A 159 7.90 8.19 24.12
CA GLU A 159 8.41 7.38 25.23
C GLU A 159 9.61 6.54 24.77
N PRO A 160 10.55 6.18 25.67
CA PRO A 160 11.53 5.15 25.40
C PRO A 160 10.85 3.85 24.94
N GLY A 161 11.39 3.23 23.89
CA GLY A 161 10.76 2.06 23.28
C GLY A 161 11.24 1.75 21.88
N THR A 162 10.69 0.69 21.29
CA THR A 162 10.96 0.31 19.90
C THR A 162 9.84 0.85 19.01
N TYR A 163 10.23 1.48 17.92
CA TYR A 163 9.34 2.12 16.96
C TYR A 163 9.61 1.61 15.56
N ARG A 164 8.59 1.66 14.72
CA ARG A 164 8.69 1.42 13.29
C ARG A 164 8.16 2.63 12.55
N VAL A 165 8.99 3.14 11.66
CA VAL A 165 8.63 4.18 10.70
C VAL A 165 8.38 3.50 9.36
N ILE A 166 7.27 3.85 8.71
CA ILE A 166 7.00 3.46 7.33
C ILE A 166 6.91 4.74 6.53
N THR A 167 7.61 4.79 5.41
CA THR A 167 7.55 5.88 4.44
C THR A 167 7.12 5.33 3.10
N THR A 168 6.47 6.16 2.29
CA THR A 168 5.99 5.73 1.00
C THR A 168 6.16 6.79 -0.10
N THR A 169 6.31 6.31 -1.33
CA THR A 169 6.36 7.11 -2.56
C THR A 169 5.36 6.53 -3.54
N ARG A 170 4.30 7.28 -3.85
CA ARG A 170 3.32 6.87 -4.87
C ARG A 170 3.85 7.17 -6.26
N LEU A 171 3.73 6.19 -7.16
CA LEU A 171 4.24 6.29 -8.52
C LEU A 171 3.11 6.64 -9.51
N PRO A 172 3.43 7.23 -10.68
CA PRO A 172 2.43 7.63 -11.68
C PRO A 172 1.59 6.46 -12.22
N ASN A 173 2.17 5.25 -12.24
CA ASN A 173 1.49 4.01 -12.64
C ASN A 173 0.50 3.46 -11.59
N GLY A 174 0.32 4.16 -10.46
CA GLY A 174 -0.56 3.76 -9.37
C GLY A 174 0.07 2.81 -8.34
N SER A 175 1.26 2.26 -8.60
CA SER A 175 2.04 1.50 -7.63
C SER A 175 2.64 2.41 -6.56
N GLN A 176 3.20 1.81 -5.50
CA GLN A 176 3.82 2.53 -4.40
C GLN A 176 5.09 1.81 -3.96
N LEU A 177 6.15 2.58 -3.74
CA LEU A 177 7.34 2.10 -3.05
C LEU A 177 7.19 2.41 -1.57
N ALA A 178 7.55 1.45 -0.71
CA ALA A 178 7.58 1.65 0.73
C ALA A 178 8.95 1.29 1.31
N ALA A 179 9.41 2.06 2.29
CA ALA A 179 10.52 1.71 3.16
C ALA A 179 10.01 1.49 4.58
N SER A 180 10.66 0.59 5.32
CA SER A 180 10.36 0.31 6.72
C SER A 180 11.63 0.34 7.52
N GLN A 181 11.67 1.21 8.54
CA GLN A 181 12.80 1.35 9.44
C GLN A 181 12.33 1.08 10.86
N THR A 182 12.94 0.09 11.51
CA THR A 182 12.73 -0.17 12.94
C THR A 182 13.88 0.45 13.73
N LEU A 183 13.54 1.24 14.76
CA LEU A 183 14.49 1.99 15.58
C LEU A 183 14.10 1.92 17.05
N ARG A 184 15.07 2.16 17.94
CA ARG A 184 14.84 2.22 19.38
C ARG A 184 15.07 3.64 19.88
N VAL A 185 14.08 4.22 20.55
CA VAL A 185 14.21 5.48 21.30
C VAL A 185 14.68 5.14 22.72
N ALA A 186 15.79 5.74 23.14
CA ALA A 186 16.33 5.65 24.50
C ALA A 186 15.98 6.93 25.26
N ASP A 187 16.53 7.14 26.46
CA ASP A 187 16.19 8.27 27.35
C ASP A 187 16.83 9.62 26.94
N GLU A 188 17.42 9.72 25.76
CA GLU A 188 18.14 10.88 25.25
C GLU A 188 17.52 11.43 23.95
N ASP A 189 17.57 12.75 23.78
CA ASP A 189 17.01 13.42 22.62
C ASP A 189 17.58 12.85 21.32
N ARG A 190 16.71 12.65 20.34
CA ARG A 190 17.05 11.89 19.14
C ARG A 190 16.54 12.54 17.86
N THR A 191 17.39 12.55 16.84
CA THR A 191 16.95 12.83 15.47
C THR A 191 16.60 11.53 14.76
N ILE A 192 15.42 11.50 14.14
CA ILE A 192 14.93 10.37 13.35
C ILE A 192 14.85 10.84 11.90
N ALA A 193 15.84 10.43 11.10
CA ALA A 193 15.84 10.68 9.67
C ALA A 193 14.91 9.68 8.98
N LEU A 194 13.84 10.20 8.38
CA LEU A 194 12.94 9.43 7.54
C LEU A 194 13.64 9.08 6.22
N ASP A 195 13.52 7.84 5.77
CA ASP A 195 14.17 7.36 4.54
C ASP A 195 13.11 7.02 3.50
N TRP A 196 13.26 7.48 2.26
CA TRP A 196 12.35 7.13 1.16
C TRP A 196 13.12 6.37 0.09
N ARG A 197 12.49 5.31 -0.41
CA ARG A 197 12.94 4.66 -1.63
C ARG A 197 12.83 5.63 -2.81
N ARG A 198 13.94 5.80 -3.52
CA ARG A 198 13.98 6.53 -4.79
C ARG A 198 13.56 5.58 -5.91
N PRO A 199 12.54 5.94 -6.72
CA PRO A 199 12.12 5.10 -7.82
C PRO A 199 13.20 5.03 -8.90
N ALA A 200 13.48 3.82 -9.39
CA ALA A 200 14.19 3.62 -10.63
C ALA A 200 13.28 3.92 -11.83
N GLN A 201 13.85 4.15 -13.02
CA GLN A 201 13.06 4.38 -14.23
C GLN A 201 12.12 3.21 -14.54
N SER A 202 12.55 1.98 -14.24
CA SER A 202 11.73 0.77 -14.38
C SER A 202 10.49 0.80 -13.48
N ASP A 203 10.59 1.37 -12.28
CA ASP A 203 9.48 1.40 -11.30
C ASP A 203 8.35 2.34 -11.78
N LEU A 204 8.67 3.31 -12.63
CA LEU A 204 7.71 4.26 -13.20
C LEU A 204 6.86 3.64 -14.32
N LEU A 205 7.27 2.50 -14.86
CA LEU A 205 6.56 1.80 -15.94
C LEU A 205 5.38 1.01 -15.39
N ALA A 206 4.35 0.82 -16.20
CA ALA A 206 3.22 0.03 -15.77
C ALA A 206 3.64 -1.44 -15.53
N HIS A 207 2.93 -2.13 -14.65
CA HIS A 207 3.07 -3.57 -14.45
C HIS A 207 1.69 -4.18 -14.61
N LEU A 208 1.29 -4.40 -15.86
CA LEU A 208 -0.06 -4.86 -16.22
C LEU A 208 0.03 -6.32 -16.63
N PRO A 209 -0.41 -7.27 -15.79
CA PRO A 209 -0.47 -8.68 -16.18
C PRO A 209 -1.38 -8.82 -17.39
N LEU A 210 -0.86 -9.41 -18.46
CA LEU A 210 -1.59 -9.65 -19.69
C LEU A 210 -2.05 -11.09 -19.76
N GLU A 211 -3.25 -11.27 -20.31
CA GLU A 211 -3.68 -12.56 -20.83
C GLU A 211 -2.87 -12.91 -22.09
N ASP A 212 -2.64 -14.19 -22.31
CA ASP A 212 -1.93 -14.68 -23.48
C ASP A 212 -2.87 -14.76 -24.71
N LEU A 213 -3.32 -13.58 -25.14
CA LEU A 213 -4.31 -13.43 -26.20
C LEU A 213 -3.76 -13.87 -27.56
N PRO A 214 -4.59 -14.45 -28.45
CA PRO A 214 -4.12 -14.93 -29.75
C PRO A 214 -4.04 -13.83 -30.81
N LEU A 215 -3.00 -13.88 -31.62
CA LEU A 215 -2.95 -13.27 -32.94
C LEU A 215 -3.07 -14.36 -34.01
N ILE A 216 -3.65 -14.04 -35.15
CA ILE A 216 -3.89 -15.00 -36.23
C ILE A 216 -2.73 -14.93 -37.23
N ALA A 217 -2.10 -16.08 -37.47
CA ALA A 217 -1.03 -16.25 -38.44
C ALA A 217 -1.53 -16.29 -39.90
N ASP A 218 -0.61 -16.26 -40.86
CA ASP A 218 -0.92 -16.30 -42.31
C ASP A 218 -1.66 -17.59 -42.74
N ASP A 219 -1.48 -18.69 -42.01
CA ASP A 219 -2.17 -19.97 -42.23
C ASP A 219 -3.55 -20.04 -41.54
N GLY A 220 -3.96 -18.96 -40.87
CA GLY A 220 -5.20 -18.86 -40.12
C GLY A 220 -5.15 -19.45 -38.70
N ALA A 221 -3.98 -19.91 -38.23
CA ALA A 221 -3.84 -20.43 -36.88
C ALA A 221 -3.81 -19.32 -35.82
N ASP A 222 -4.56 -19.52 -34.73
CA ASP A 222 -4.46 -18.69 -33.52
C ASP A 222 -3.14 -19.00 -32.81
N THR A 223 -2.28 -17.98 -32.69
CA THR A 223 -0.97 -18.04 -32.03
C THR A 223 -0.96 -17.10 -30.82
N PRO A 224 -0.76 -17.61 -29.59
CA PRO A 224 -0.69 -16.78 -28.39
C PRO A 224 0.43 -15.74 -28.44
N LEU A 225 0.24 -14.58 -27.81
CA LEU A 225 1.25 -13.50 -27.75
C LEU A 225 2.60 -13.98 -27.21
N SER A 226 2.62 -14.94 -26.28
CA SER A 226 3.86 -15.50 -25.71
C SER A 226 4.69 -16.22 -26.76
N GLU A 227 4.04 -16.98 -27.64
CA GLU A 227 4.65 -17.64 -28.79
C GLU A 227 5.04 -16.63 -29.86
N VAL A 228 4.19 -15.64 -30.16
CA VAL A 228 4.51 -14.56 -31.11
C VAL A 228 5.80 -13.84 -30.71
N LEU A 229 5.97 -13.56 -29.41
CA LEU A 229 7.14 -12.87 -28.87
C LEU A 229 8.36 -13.79 -28.67
N HIS A 230 8.18 -15.11 -28.70
CA HIS A 230 9.25 -16.11 -28.47
C HIS A 230 10.03 -15.86 -27.17
N GLY A 231 9.33 -15.53 -26.07
CA GLY A 231 9.95 -15.24 -24.78
C GLY A 231 10.84 -13.97 -24.77
N ARG A 232 10.71 -13.08 -25.76
CA ARG A 232 11.43 -11.81 -25.85
C ARG A 232 10.52 -10.63 -25.52
N ARG A 233 11.13 -9.47 -25.29
CA ARG A 233 10.43 -8.20 -25.19
C ARG A 233 9.96 -7.77 -26.58
N GLY A 234 8.80 -7.15 -26.68
CA GLY A 234 8.30 -6.68 -27.97
C GLY A 234 7.31 -5.54 -27.84
N VAL A 235 7.07 -4.89 -28.98
CA VAL A 235 6.06 -3.84 -29.11
C VAL A 235 5.01 -4.34 -30.09
N VAL A 236 3.79 -4.54 -29.61
CA VAL A 236 2.65 -5.01 -30.40
C VAL A 236 1.86 -3.80 -30.89
N PHE A 237 1.68 -3.71 -32.20
CA PHE A 237 0.89 -2.71 -32.89
C PHE A 237 -0.34 -3.38 -33.49
N ILE A 238 -1.53 -3.05 -33.00
CA ILE A 238 -2.81 -3.44 -33.61
C ILE A 238 -3.32 -2.25 -34.40
N LEU A 239 -3.28 -2.37 -35.72
CA LEU A 239 -3.63 -1.32 -36.67
C LEU A 239 -4.97 -1.63 -37.34
N ASP A 240 -5.65 -0.58 -37.81
CA ASP A 240 -6.85 -0.73 -38.62
C ASP A 240 -6.52 -1.26 -40.03
N ALA A 241 -7.07 -2.42 -40.37
CA ALA A 241 -6.91 -3.07 -41.67
C ALA A 241 -7.44 -2.21 -42.82
N HIS A 242 -8.45 -1.37 -42.57
CA HIS A 242 -9.02 -0.44 -43.54
C HIS A 242 -8.13 0.77 -43.82
N GLY A 243 -7.06 0.97 -43.03
CA GLY A 243 -6.09 2.04 -43.25
C GLY A 243 -6.56 3.41 -42.79
N SER A 244 -7.16 3.49 -41.60
CA SER A 244 -7.40 4.78 -40.94
C SER A 244 -6.13 5.63 -40.86
N GLU A 245 -6.31 6.95 -40.93
CA GLU A 245 -5.22 7.94 -40.84
C GLU A 245 -4.30 7.71 -39.62
N PRO A 246 -4.82 7.42 -38.40
CA PRO A 246 -3.98 7.12 -37.25
C PRO A 246 -3.06 5.91 -37.45
N SER A 247 -3.54 4.86 -38.13
CA SER A 247 -2.75 3.65 -38.41
C SER A 247 -1.64 3.92 -39.44
N ILE A 248 -1.91 4.79 -40.41
CA ILE A 248 -0.92 5.21 -41.41
C ILE A 248 0.17 6.06 -40.76
N HIS A 249 -0.18 6.96 -39.84
CA HIS A 249 0.81 7.75 -39.10
C HIS A 249 1.68 6.89 -38.19
N VAL A 250 1.11 5.89 -37.50
CA VAL A 250 1.90 4.93 -36.71
C VAL A 250 2.92 4.19 -37.57
N LEU A 251 2.52 3.73 -38.76
CA LEU A 251 3.45 3.04 -39.67
C LEU A 251 4.55 3.96 -40.22
N ASP A 252 4.24 5.23 -40.49
CA ASP A 252 5.24 6.20 -40.96
C ASP A 252 6.24 6.56 -39.84
N GLU A 253 5.76 6.77 -38.61
CA GLU A 253 6.63 7.01 -37.44
C GLU A 253 7.49 5.78 -37.09
N LEU A 254 6.92 4.57 -37.27
CA LEU A 254 7.67 3.32 -37.15
C LEU A 254 8.76 3.23 -38.23
N ARG A 255 8.45 3.58 -39.48
CA ARG A 255 9.44 3.64 -40.58
C ARG A 255 10.60 4.57 -40.23
N GLU A 256 10.31 5.76 -39.73
CA GLU A 256 11.32 6.75 -39.34
C GLU A 256 12.19 6.24 -38.18
N SER A 257 11.56 5.75 -37.11
CA SER A 257 12.24 5.20 -35.94
C SER A 257 13.17 4.03 -36.29
N LEU A 258 12.78 3.20 -37.25
CA LEU A 258 13.57 2.08 -37.75
C LEU A 258 14.69 2.53 -38.72
N ALA A 259 14.45 3.56 -39.54
CA ALA A 259 15.43 4.06 -40.51
C ALA A 259 16.61 4.76 -39.83
N GLU A 260 16.36 5.45 -38.72
CA GLU A 260 17.42 6.07 -37.91
C GLU A 260 18.33 5.04 -37.22
N ARG A 261 17.89 3.77 -37.13
CA ARG A 261 18.56 2.73 -36.32
C ARG A 261 18.54 1.35 -37.02
N PRO A 262 19.33 1.18 -38.10
CA PRO A 262 19.31 -0.02 -38.93
C PRO A 262 19.99 -1.26 -38.30
N ASP A 263 20.87 -1.11 -37.30
CA ASP A 263 21.58 -2.23 -36.69
C ASP A 263 20.72 -2.99 -35.67
N SER A 264 20.24 -4.14 -36.13
CA SER A 264 19.36 -5.08 -35.46
C SER A 264 20.09 -6.02 -34.49
N ASP A 265 20.61 -5.47 -33.38
CA ASP A 265 21.09 -6.29 -32.24
C ASP A 265 20.33 -5.99 -30.93
N THR A 266 19.17 -5.33 -31.02
CA THR A 266 18.53 -4.65 -29.87
C THR A 266 17.37 -5.39 -29.22
N GLY A 267 17.15 -6.68 -29.50
CA GLY A 267 16.12 -7.49 -28.83
C GLY A 267 14.69 -6.93 -28.88
N THR A 268 14.41 -5.99 -29.79
CA THR A 268 13.14 -5.26 -29.92
C THR A 268 12.50 -5.69 -31.23
N GLU A 269 11.47 -6.52 -31.15
CA GLU A 269 10.73 -6.94 -32.34
C GLU A 269 9.35 -6.27 -32.34
N PRO A 270 9.14 -5.27 -33.22
CA PRO A 270 7.80 -4.81 -33.57
C PRO A 270 6.98 -5.97 -34.11
N VAL A 271 5.83 -6.20 -33.51
CA VAL A 271 4.82 -7.14 -33.97
C VAL A 271 3.67 -6.33 -34.53
N ILE A 272 3.39 -6.49 -35.82
CA ILE A 272 2.34 -5.73 -36.51
C ILE A 272 1.17 -6.66 -36.77
N ALA A 273 0.00 -6.30 -36.24
CA ALA A 273 -1.26 -7.00 -36.44
C ALA A 273 -2.31 -6.07 -37.05
N LEU A 274 -3.15 -6.60 -37.94
CA LEU A 274 -4.25 -5.85 -38.56
C LEU A 274 -5.61 -6.32 -38.03
N CYS A 275 -6.46 -5.36 -37.65
CA CYS A 275 -7.81 -5.55 -37.13
C CYS A 275 -8.82 -4.75 -37.98
N PRO A 276 -9.98 -5.31 -38.34
CA PRO A 276 -10.41 -6.69 -38.06
C PRO A 276 -9.67 -7.72 -38.94
N HIS A 277 -9.53 -8.93 -38.41
CA HIS A 277 -8.74 -10.02 -39.02
C HIS A 277 -9.18 -10.44 -40.43
N ASP A 278 -10.48 -10.38 -40.70
CA ASP A 278 -11.16 -10.81 -41.92
C ASP A 278 -11.28 -9.69 -42.96
N ALA A 279 -10.93 -8.45 -42.62
CA ALA A 279 -10.92 -7.36 -43.58
C ALA A 279 -9.77 -7.48 -44.58
N PRO A 280 -10.02 -7.10 -45.86
CA PRO A 280 -8.94 -6.95 -46.83
C PRO A 280 -7.98 -5.85 -46.37
N VAL A 281 -6.69 -6.06 -46.59
CA VAL A 281 -5.67 -5.04 -46.29
C VAL A 281 -5.83 -3.91 -47.29
N SER A 282 -6.03 -2.68 -46.79
CA SER A 282 -6.18 -1.52 -47.65
C SER A 282 -4.90 -1.22 -48.45
N ALA A 283 -5.07 -0.58 -49.62
CA ALA A 283 -3.94 -0.14 -50.43
C ALA A 283 -3.00 0.82 -49.69
N PRO A 284 -3.47 1.79 -48.87
CA PRO A 284 -2.60 2.64 -48.05
C PRO A 284 -1.72 1.87 -47.06
N ILE A 285 -2.28 0.89 -46.34
CA ILE A 285 -1.50 0.03 -45.42
C ILE A 285 -0.45 -0.75 -46.20
N THR A 286 -0.85 -1.36 -47.31
CA THR A 286 0.06 -2.13 -48.17
C THR A 286 1.24 -1.29 -48.68
N ALA A 287 0.96 -0.06 -49.13
CA ALA A 287 1.97 0.89 -49.58
C ALA A 287 2.92 1.30 -48.45
N MET A 288 2.41 1.49 -47.24
CA MET A 288 3.25 1.88 -46.10
C MET A 288 4.12 0.73 -45.59
N LEU A 289 3.55 -0.48 -45.48
CA LEU A 289 4.30 -1.69 -45.13
C LEU A 289 5.47 -1.95 -46.10
N ALA A 290 5.26 -1.70 -47.40
CA ALA A 290 6.30 -1.82 -48.42
C ALA A 290 7.45 -0.80 -48.28
N ARG A 291 7.21 0.32 -47.57
CA ARG A 291 8.21 1.37 -47.29
C ARG A 291 8.98 1.14 -46.00
N LEU A 292 8.61 0.14 -45.18
CA LEU A 292 9.37 -0.17 -43.97
C LEU A 292 10.79 -0.62 -44.33
N PRO A 293 11.81 -0.29 -43.50
CA PRO A 293 13.21 -0.61 -43.83
C PRO A 293 13.52 -2.11 -43.94
N ARG A 294 12.64 -2.95 -43.38
CA ARG A 294 12.71 -4.41 -43.45
C ARG A 294 11.31 -5.01 -43.50
N ARG A 295 11.23 -6.28 -43.90
CA ARG A 295 9.98 -7.03 -43.89
C ARG A 295 9.63 -7.48 -42.47
N PHE A 296 8.34 -7.40 -42.15
CA PHE A 296 7.76 -7.91 -40.92
C PHE A 296 6.78 -9.02 -41.25
N ARG A 297 6.68 -10.03 -40.38
CA ARG A 297 5.55 -10.95 -40.40
C ARG A 297 4.30 -10.15 -40.05
N LEU A 298 3.28 -10.25 -40.88
CA LEU A 298 2.02 -9.57 -40.65
C LEU A 298 1.08 -10.54 -39.93
N TRP A 299 0.53 -10.08 -38.81
CA TRP A 299 -0.47 -10.83 -38.07
C TRP A 299 -1.86 -10.27 -38.34
N ARG A 300 -2.87 -11.07 -38.03
CA ARG A 300 -4.27 -10.62 -37.98
C ARG A 300 -4.77 -10.63 -36.55
N CYS A 301 -5.72 -9.76 -36.24
CA CYS A 301 -6.29 -9.64 -34.90
C CYS A 301 -7.81 -9.47 -34.99
N SER A 302 -8.55 -10.22 -34.19
CA SER A 302 -10.00 -10.06 -34.09
C SER A 302 -10.33 -8.82 -33.26
N GLU A 303 -11.48 -8.18 -33.52
CA GLU A 303 -11.93 -7.03 -32.72
C GLU A 303 -12.08 -7.36 -31.24
N PRO A 304 -12.64 -8.53 -30.84
CA PRO A 304 -12.69 -8.92 -29.43
C PRO A 304 -11.30 -8.98 -28.78
N THR A 305 -10.29 -9.53 -29.48
CA THR A 305 -8.93 -9.59 -28.96
C THR A 305 -8.32 -8.19 -28.82
N ALA A 306 -8.47 -7.33 -29.83
CA ALA A 306 -7.99 -5.96 -29.79
C ALA A 306 -8.62 -5.17 -28.63
N ALA A 307 -9.94 -5.26 -28.47
CA ALA A 307 -10.67 -4.62 -27.39
C ALA A 307 -10.29 -5.18 -26.02
N ARG A 308 -10.02 -6.49 -25.91
CA ARG A 308 -9.56 -7.12 -24.67
C ARG A 308 -8.16 -6.63 -24.28
N LEU A 309 -7.23 -6.57 -25.24
CA LEU A 309 -5.88 -6.05 -25.00
C LEU A 309 -5.91 -4.59 -24.55
N ALA A 310 -6.72 -3.75 -25.20
CA ALA A 310 -6.90 -2.35 -24.82
C ALA A 310 -7.43 -2.20 -23.39
N ARG A 311 -8.46 -2.98 -23.02
CA ARG A 311 -9.07 -2.93 -21.68
C ARG A 311 -8.13 -3.40 -20.57
N ILE A 312 -7.40 -4.50 -20.77
CA ILE A 312 -6.44 -5.01 -19.78
C ILE A 312 -5.29 -4.00 -19.58
N THR A 313 -4.95 -3.25 -20.64
CA THR A 313 -3.92 -2.21 -20.57
C THR A 313 -4.45 -0.82 -20.21
N PHE A 314 -5.74 -0.71 -19.83
CA PHE A 314 -6.42 0.53 -19.43
C PHE A 314 -6.42 1.65 -20.48
N VAL A 315 -6.33 1.31 -21.77
CA VAL A 315 -6.49 2.26 -22.88
C VAL A 315 -7.88 2.16 -23.50
N ASP A 316 -8.28 3.19 -24.24
CA ASP A 316 -9.62 3.27 -24.86
C ASP A 316 -9.76 2.22 -25.97
N PRO A 317 -10.66 1.21 -25.83
CA PRO A 317 -10.82 0.14 -26.81
C PRO A 317 -11.47 0.58 -28.12
N ASP A 318 -12.12 1.75 -28.14
CA ASP A 318 -12.80 2.26 -29.33
C ASP A 318 -11.86 3.15 -30.18
N LYS A 319 -10.61 3.35 -29.73
CA LYS A 319 -9.57 4.09 -30.45
C LYS A 319 -8.54 3.14 -31.06
N SER A 320 -8.48 3.11 -32.39
CA SER A 320 -7.41 2.46 -33.15
C SER A 320 -6.37 3.49 -33.61
N PRO A 321 -5.07 3.15 -33.68
CA PRO A 321 -4.44 1.86 -33.36
C PRO A 321 -4.21 1.65 -31.87
N VAL A 322 -3.93 0.41 -31.45
CA VAL A 322 -3.48 0.08 -30.09
C VAL A 322 -2.00 -0.30 -30.13
N ILE A 323 -1.18 0.31 -29.28
CA ILE A 323 0.25 0.03 -29.14
C ILE A 323 0.49 -0.46 -27.72
N VAL A 324 1.15 -1.60 -27.55
CA VAL A 324 1.49 -2.16 -26.23
C VAL A 324 2.95 -2.60 -26.22
N VAL A 325 3.70 -2.15 -25.22
CA VAL A 325 5.05 -2.65 -24.94
C VAL A 325 4.95 -3.78 -23.93
N ILE A 326 5.44 -4.96 -24.30
CA ILE A 326 5.29 -6.21 -23.55
C ILE A 326 6.65 -6.76 -23.15
N ARG A 327 6.76 -7.18 -21.90
CA ARG A 327 7.87 -7.98 -21.39
C ARG A 327 7.44 -9.44 -21.20
N PRO A 328 8.34 -10.40 -21.48
CA PRO A 328 8.09 -11.80 -21.20
C PRO A 328 8.07 -12.06 -19.69
N GLY A 329 7.31 -13.06 -19.27
CA GLY A 329 7.38 -13.59 -17.91
C GLY A 329 8.79 -14.05 -17.57
N GLN A 330 9.20 -13.88 -16.31
CA GLN A 330 10.55 -14.25 -15.84
C GLN A 330 10.67 -15.74 -15.47
N ALA A 331 9.54 -16.42 -15.25
CA ALA A 331 9.44 -17.85 -14.93
C ALA A 331 8.41 -18.54 -15.83
N GLN A 332 8.43 -19.88 -15.84
CA GLN A 332 7.57 -20.72 -16.69
C GLN A 332 6.06 -20.42 -16.57
N ASP A 333 5.62 -19.92 -15.40
CA ASP A 333 4.22 -19.62 -15.09
C ASP A 333 3.94 -18.11 -14.90
N ASP A 334 4.93 -17.24 -15.18
CA ASP A 334 4.79 -15.80 -15.00
C ASP A 334 4.09 -15.19 -16.23
N PRO A 335 2.98 -14.44 -16.08
CA PRO A 335 2.27 -13.90 -17.23
C PRO A 335 3.11 -12.86 -17.98
N LEU A 336 2.77 -12.66 -19.25
CA LEU A 336 3.24 -11.50 -20.00
C LEU A 336 2.89 -10.20 -19.26
N THR A 337 3.78 -9.23 -19.28
CA THR A 337 3.57 -7.95 -18.59
C THR A 337 3.58 -6.78 -19.57
N GLY A 338 2.48 -6.04 -19.65
CA GLY A 338 2.40 -4.77 -20.35
C GLY A 338 3.03 -3.66 -19.50
N ILE A 339 4.01 -2.96 -20.07
CA ILE A 339 4.76 -1.89 -19.38
C ILE A 339 4.40 -0.47 -19.85
N TYR A 340 3.77 -0.39 -21.01
CA TYR A 340 3.24 0.83 -21.60
C TYR A 340 2.16 0.45 -22.61
N ALA A 341 1.10 1.25 -22.69
CA ALA A 341 0.12 1.13 -23.74
C ALA A 341 -0.45 2.50 -24.12
N CYS A 342 -0.85 2.65 -25.38
CA CYS A 342 -1.66 3.78 -25.84
C CYS A 342 -2.64 3.32 -26.93
N SER A 343 -3.74 4.06 -27.07
CA SER A 343 -4.70 3.88 -28.15
C SER A 343 -4.95 5.18 -28.92
N GLY A 344 -5.21 5.06 -30.23
CA GLY A 344 -5.16 6.18 -31.16
C GLY A 344 -3.73 6.58 -31.54
N TYR A 345 -3.61 7.62 -32.36
CA TYR A 345 -2.31 8.20 -32.71
C TYR A 345 -2.04 9.48 -31.92
N ASN A 346 -0.87 9.53 -31.29
CA ASN A 346 -0.25 10.75 -30.77
C ASN A 346 1.19 10.79 -31.28
N VAL A 347 1.65 11.97 -31.70
CA VAL A 347 3.01 12.19 -32.20
C VAL A 347 4.03 11.73 -31.15
N GLY A 348 4.97 10.87 -31.54
CA GLY A 348 6.04 10.37 -30.67
C GLY A 348 5.67 9.12 -29.86
N SER A 349 4.44 8.60 -30.00
CA SER A 349 4.01 7.42 -29.27
C SER A 349 4.74 6.14 -29.71
N VAL A 350 5.14 6.05 -30.98
CA VAL A 350 5.89 4.91 -31.52
C VAL A 350 7.34 4.99 -31.05
N GLU A 351 7.96 6.16 -31.15
CA GLU A 351 9.32 6.37 -30.65
C GLU A 351 9.42 6.02 -29.16
N LEU A 352 8.46 6.51 -28.35
CA LEU A 352 8.41 6.22 -26.93
C LEU A 352 8.25 4.71 -26.66
N ALA A 353 7.32 4.03 -27.33
CA ALA A 353 7.10 2.60 -27.15
C ALA A 353 8.37 1.79 -27.47
N LEU A 354 9.03 2.10 -28.58
CA LEU A 354 10.28 1.46 -28.98
C LEU A 354 11.43 1.74 -28.01
N ARG A 355 11.48 2.95 -27.43
CA ARG A 355 12.47 3.33 -26.41
C ARG A 355 12.23 2.59 -25.10
N LEU A 356 10.97 2.51 -24.65
CA LEU A 356 10.59 1.83 -23.41
C LEU A 356 10.83 0.32 -23.45
N ASN A 357 10.73 -0.31 -24.62
CA ASN A 357 11.04 -1.74 -24.78
C ASN A 357 12.49 -2.09 -24.39
N ARG A 358 13.40 -1.11 -24.38
CA ARG A 358 14.84 -1.27 -24.08
C ARG A 358 15.18 -1.14 -22.59
N VAL A 359 14.34 -0.44 -21.83
CA VAL A 359 14.42 -0.37 -20.36
C VAL A 359 13.77 -1.62 -19.85
#